data_AF-A0A1C5A1J4-F1
#
_entry.id   AF-A0A1C5A1J4-F1
#
_cell.length_a   1.000
_cell.length_b   1.000
_cell.length_c   1.000
_cell.angle_alpha   90.00
_cell.angle_beta   90.00
_cell.angle_gamma   90.00
#
_symmetry.space_group_name_H-M   'P 1'
#
loop_
_entity.id
_entity.type
_entity.pdbx_description
1 polymer ?
#
loop_
_entity_poly.entity_id
_entity_poly.type
_entity_poly.pdbx_seq_one_letter_code
_entity_poly.pdbx_strand_id
1 'polypeptide(L)'
;MCGMDILLAPFRAIYRGLVWFANSPRTLITSYLLMIVIAGVLYSQFEHKSAADSVWWAVVTASTVGYGDISPATFAGRFLAALLISTMVLLVIPLITAHFASRLIVDDDAFEHAEQEELKADVRRMRALLEELAARQGIELPELPPRTPVTGPGSAAPAGERPTRSGTRRRRR
;
A
#
# COMPACT_ATOMS: atom_id res chain seq x y z
N MET A 1 12.35 23.34 -6.57
CA MET A 1 11.86 22.00 -6.19
C MET A 1 12.21 21.59 -4.74
N CYS A 2 12.91 22.42 -3.94
CA CYS A 2 13.37 22.04 -2.59
C CYS A 2 12.43 22.47 -1.44
N GLY A 3 11.44 23.33 -1.69
CA GLY A 3 10.56 23.89 -0.64
C GLY A 3 9.40 22.98 -0.19
N MET A 4 8.94 22.08 -1.06
CA MET A 4 7.79 21.21 -0.76
C MET A 4 8.19 19.97 0.06
N ASP A 5 9.44 19.50 -0.07
CA ASP A 5 9.94 18.35 0.69
C ASP A 5 10.22 18.66 2.15
N ILE A 6 10.65 19.89 2.48
CA ILE A 6 10.84 20.34 3.87
C ILE A 6 9.51 20.52 4.59
N LEU A 7 8.48 21.01 3.90
CA LEU A 7 7.14 21.18 4.47
C LEU A 7 6.46 19.83 4.77
N LEU A 8 6.70 18.82 3.92
CA LEU A 8 6.11 17.48 4.05
C LEU A 8 7.01 16.49 4.81
N ALA A 9 8.25 16.84 5.13
CA ALA A 9 9.17 16.00 5.92
C ALA A 9 8.59 15.51 7.25
N PRO A 10 7.96 16.35 8.11
CA PRO A 10 7.35 15.87 9.35
C PRO A 10 6.16 14.93 9.06
N PHE A 11 5.37 15.22 8.03
CA PHE A 11 4.24 14.39 7.63
C PHE A 11 4.69 13.01 7.11
N ARG A 12 5.76 12.96 6.31
CA ARG A 12 6.36 11.70 5.82
C ARG A 12 7.06 10.92 6.93
N ALA A 13 7.63 11.58 7.94
CA ALA A 13 8.19 10.91 9.11
C ALA A 13 7.10 10.25 9.96
N ILE A 14 6.01 10.97 10.23
CA ILE A 14 4.82 10.45 10.93
C ILE A 14 4.20 9.28 10.14
N TYR A 15 4.02 9.45 8.83
CA TYR A 15 3.49 8.39 7.96
C TYR A 15 4.37 7.14 7.96
N ARG A 16 5.69 7.29 7.84
CA ARG A 16 6.62 6.15 7.92
C ARG A 16 6.63 5.48 9.29
N GLY A 17 6.53 6.25 10.37
CA GLY A 17 6.39 5.70 11.72
C GLY A 17 5.09 4.91 11.90
N LEU A 18 3.98 5.44 11.39
CA LEU A 18 2.68 4.78 11.41
C LEU A 18 2.69 3.49 10.57
N VAL A 19 3.26 3.53 9.38
CA VAL A 19 3.39 2.37 8.50
C VAL A 19 4.32 1.32 9.10
N TRP A 20 5.46 1.71 9.67
CA TRP A 20 6.36 0.78 10.36
C TRP A 20 5.67 0.08 11.54
N PHE A 21 4.90 0.83 12.32
CA PHE A 21 4.09 0.30 13.41
C PHE A 21 2.96 -0.62 12.93
N ALA A 22 2.33 -0.30 11.80
CA ALA A 22 1.29 -1.11 11.18
C ALA A 22 1.82 -2.42 10.56
N ASN A 23 3.08 -2.41 10.12
CA ASN A 23 3.65 -3.52 9.36
C ASN A 23 4.02 -4.73 10.23
N SER A 24 4.08 -4.57 11.56
CA SER A 24 4.41 -5.65 12.49
C SER A 24 3.16 -6.15 13.24
N PRO A 25 2.76 -7.43 13.10
CA PRO A 25 1.57 -7.94 13.79
C PRO A 25 1.71 -7.91 15.32
N ARG A 26 2.94 -8.06 15.83
CA ARG A 26 3.22 -7.96 17.28
C ARG A 26 2.91 -6.56 17.82
N THR A 27 3.28 -5.51 17.10
CA THR A 27 3.06 -4.12 17.55
C THR A 27 1.57 -3.77 17.53
N LEU A 28 0.80 -4.29 16.57
CA LEU A 28 -0.66 -4.18 16.53
C LEU A 28 -1.31 -4.79 17.78
N ILE A 29 -0.92 -6.02 18.14
CA ILE A 29 -1.47 -6.71 19.32
C ILE A 29 -1.08 -5.98 20.62
N THR A 30 0.20 -5.64 20.78
CA THR A 30 0.68 -4.96 22.00
C THR A 30 0.04 -3.59 22.19
N SER A 31 -0.17 -2.85 21.10
CA SER A 31 -0.79 -1.53 21.17
C SER A 31 -2.28 -1.58 21.44
N TYR A 32 -2.99 -2.57 20.88
CA TYR A 32 -4.39 -2.81 21.20
C TYR A 32 -4.58 -3.13 22.69
N LEU A 33 -3.77 -4.04 23.24
CA LEU A 33 -3.80 -4.36 24.67
C LEU A 33 -3.44 -3.16 25.55
N LEU A 34 -2.39 -2.41 25.19
CA LEU A 34 -1.99 -1.21 25.90
C LEU A 34 -3.13 -0.17 25.93
N MET A 35 -3.80 0.03 24.80
CA MET A 35 -4.93 0.95 24.70
C MET A 35 -6.11 0.51 25.56
N ILE A 36 -6.43 -0.79 25.66
CA ILE A 36 -7.46 -1.31 26.59
C ILE A 36 -7.11 -0.93 28.03
N VAL A 37 -5.85 -1.14 28.44
CA VAL A 37 -5.40 -0.81 29.80
C VAL A 37 -5.53 0.69 30.05
N ILE A 38 -5.06 1.53 29.13
CA ILE A 38 -5.13 2.99 29.25
C ILE A 38 -6.60 3.46 29.32
N ALA A 39 -7.46 2.97 28.42
CA ALA A 39 -8.87 3.31 28.41
C ALA A 39 -9.59 2.87 29.69
N GLY A 40 -9.30 1.66 30.19
CA GLY A 40 -9.83 1.16 31.45
C GLY A 40 -9.38 1.99 32.66
N VAL A 41 -8.11 2.39 32.71
CA VAL A 41 -7.61 3.27 33.78
C VAL A 41 -8.30 4.63 33.74
N LEU A 42 -8.36 5.27 32.57
CA LEU A 42 -9.03 6.57 32.40
C LEU A 42 -10.52 6.49 32.74
N TYR A 43 -11.19 5.42 32.32
CA TYR A 43 -12.60 5.18 32.65
C TYR A 43 -12.81 5.03 34.16
N SER A 44 -11.95 4.29 34.85
CA SER A 44 -11.99 4.17 36.31
C SER A 44 -11.84 5.54 36.99
N GLN A 45 -10.97 6.41 36.48
CA GLN A 45 -10.80 7.77 37.02
C GLN A 45 -12.02 8.67 36.79
N PHE A 46 -12.64 8.62 35.61
CA PHE A 46 -13.78 9.49 35.31
C PHE A 46 -15.10 8.99 35.89
N GLU A 47 -15.32 7.67 35.92
CA GLU A 47 -16.59 7.05 36.34
C GLU A 47 -16.53 6.46 37.75
N HIS A 48 -15.37 6.51 38.43
CA HIS A 48 -15.16 5.98 39.78
C HIS A 48 -15.57 4.51 39.94
N LYS A 49 -15.37 3.71 38.88
CA LYS A 49 -15.66 2.27 38.84
C LYS A 49 -14.45 1.44 39.26
N SER A 50 -14.70 0.20 39.67
CA SER A 50 -13.64 -0.74 40.00
C SER A 50 -12.73 -0.97 38.78
N ALA A 51 -11.46 -1.31 39.02
CA ALA A 51 -10.50 -1.54 37.93
C ALA A 51 -10.94 -2.68 37.00
N ALA A 52 -11.51 -3.74 37.58
CA ALA A 52 -12.03 -4.88 36.84
C ALA A 52 -13.19 -4.48 35.91
N ASP A 53 -14.18 -3.75 36.44
CA ASP A 53 -15.32 -3.27 35.65
C ASP A 53 -14.90 -2.31 34.55
N SER A 54 -13.89 -1.47 34.82
CA SER A 54 -13.41 -0.48 33.86
C SER A 54 -12.62 -1.12 32.72
N VAL A 55 -11.81 -2.13 33.01
CA VAL A 55 -11.14 -2.94 31.98
C VAL A 55 -12.16 -3.75 31.18
N TRP A 56 -13.16 -4.34 31.85
CA TRP A 56 -14.27 -5.04 31.18
C TRP A 56 -14.99 -4.12 30.20
N TRP A 57 -15.38 -2.93 30.63
CA TRP A 57 -15.99 -1.91 29.78
C TRP A 57 -15.11 -1.57 28.57
N ALA A 58 -13.81 -1.37 28.79
CA ALA A 58 -12.87 -1.07 27.72
C ALA A 58 -12.75 -2.22 26.72
N VAL A 59 -12.71 -3.48 27.18
CA VAL A 59 -12.68 -4.68 26.32
C VAL A 59 -13.94 -4.77 25.48
N VAL A 60 -15.12 -4.69 26.10
CA VAL A 60 -16.43 -4.82 25.42
C VAL A 60 -16.66 -3.70 24.41
N THR A 61 -16.19 -2.50 24.72
CA THR A 61 -16.30 -1.34 23.82
C THR A 61 -15.28 -1.42 22.69
N ALA A 62 -14.02 -1.75 22.99
CA ALA A 62 -12.95 -1.86 22.00
C ALA A 62 -13.13 -3.06 21.06
N SER A 63 -13.79 -4.13 21.51
CA SER A 63 -14.17 -5.27 20.67
C SER A 63 -15.41 -4.99 19.82
N THR A 64 -16.03 -3.81 19.96
CA THR A 64 -17.29 -3.42 19.31
C THR A 64 -18.50 -4.30 19.65
N VAL A 65 -18.40 -5.13 20.70
CA VAL A 65 -19.52 -5.99 21.16
C VAL A 65 -20.61 -5.15 21.82
N GLY A 66 -20.23 -4.25 22.73
CA GLY A 66 -21.15 -3.26 23.29
C GLY A 66 -22.36 -3.83 24.05
N TYR A 67 -22.14 -4.69 25.05
CA TYR A 67 -23.24 -5.26 25.86
C TYR A 67 -24.13 -4.22 26.53
N GLY A 68 -23.59 -3.05 26.88
CA GLY A 68 -24.34 -1.95 27.48
C GLY A 68 -24.66 -2.13 28.98
N ASP A 69 -24.14 -3.18 29.60
CA ASP A 69 -24.17 -3.45 31.04
C ASP A 69 -23.43 -2.37 31.85
N ILE A 70 -22.32 -1.87 31.30
CA ILE A 70 -21.56 -0.75 31.85
C ILE A 70 -21.47 0.34 30.77
N SER A 71 -21.82 1.57 31.12
CA SER A 71 -21.77 2.71 30.20
C SER A 71 -21.38 4.00 30.92
N PRO A 72 -20.69 4.93 30.25
CA PRO A 72 -20.27 6.20 30.85
C PRO A 72 -21.46 7.11 31.14
N ALA A 73 -21.59 7.52 32.41
CA ALA A 73 -22.59 8.48 32.84
C ALA A 73 -22.06 9.92 32.76
N THR A 74 -20.76 10.13 32.98
CA THR A 74 -20.14 11.45 33.01
C THR A 74 -19.85 11.99 31.61
N PHE A 75 -19.77 13.31 31.48
CA PHE A 75 -19.38 13.95 30.23
C PHE A 75 -17.97 13.50 29.78
N ALA A 76 -17.02 13.45 30.71
CA ALA A 76 -15.66 13.01 30.44
C ALA A 76 -15.60 11.54 29.99
N GLY A 77 -16.33 10.65 30.66
CA GLY A 77 -16.44 9.24 30.26
C GLY A 77 -17.07 9.05 28.89
N ARG A 78 -18.09 9.84 28.54
CA ARG A 78 -18.71 9.82 27.20
C ARG A 78 -17.77 10.31 26.12
N PHE A 79 -16.99 11.36 26.41
CA PHE A 79 -15.96 11.84 25.49
C PHE A 79 -14.86 10.79 25.28
N LEU A 80 -14.39 10.15 26.35
CA LEU A 80 -13.44 9.03 26.29
C LEU A 80 -13.99 7.88 25.44
N ALA A 81 -15.27 7.51 25.65
CA ALA A 81 -15.92 6.46 24.88
C ALA A 81 -16.00 6.80 23.38
N ALA A 82 -16.38 8.04 23.05
CA ALA A 82 -16.42 8.51 21.67
C ALA A 82 -15.03 8.44 21.01
N LEU A 83 -13.97 8.81 21.73
CA LEU A 83 -12.61 8.70 21.24
C LEU A 83 -12.21 7.24 21.01
N LEU A 84 -12.43 6.36 21.99
CA LEU A 84 -12.12 4.93 21.89
C LEU A 84 -12.82 4.29 20.68
N ILE A 85 -14.13 4.53 20.53
CA ILE A 85 -14.92 4.00 19.42
C ILE A 85 -14.40 4.54 18.08
N SER A 86 -14.14 5.84 17.99
CA SER A 86 -13.61 6.47 16.77
C SER A 86 -12.24 5.89 16.39
N THR A 87 -11.36 5.66 17.37
CA THR A 87 -10.06 5.04 17.15
C THR A 87 -10.18 3.59 16.68
N MET A 88 -11.12 2.80 17.22
CA MET A 88 -11.36 1.43 16.74
C MET A 88 -11.79 1.41 15.28
N VAL A 89 -12.81 2.19 14.93
CA VAL A 89 -13.41 2.18 13.60
C VAL A 89 -12.48 2.77 12.54
N LEU A 90 -11.78 3.87 12.86
CA LEU A 90 -10.97 4.59 11.87
C LEU A 90 -9.54 4.04 11.72
N LEU A 91 -8.98 3.45 12.78
CA LEU A 91 -7.57 3.08 12.81
C LEU A 91 -7.39 1.58 13.00
N VAL A 92 -7.83 1.01 14.13
CA VAL A 92 -7.40 -0.34 14.51
C VAL A 92 -8.04 -1.43 13.64
N ILE A 93 -9.36 -1.38 13.43
CA ILE A 93 -10.06 -2.39 12.62
C ILE A 93 -9.55 -2.41 11.17
N PRO A 94 -9.45 -1.27 10.45
CA PRO A 94 -8.92 -1.26 9.09
C PRO A 94 -7.48 -1.77 8.99
N LEU A 95 -6.64 -1.45 9.97
CA LEU A 95 -5.22 -1.83 9.96
C LEU A 95 -5.04 -3.34 10.17
N ILE A 96 -5.82 -3.93 11.08
CA ILE A 96 -5.86 -5.38 11.28
C ILE A 96 -6.39 -6.06 10.02
N THR A 97 -7.51 -5.60 9.47
CA THR A 97 -8.10 -6.16 8.24
C THR A 97 -7.13 -6.09 7.06
N ALA A 98 -6.46 -4.95 6.86
CA ALA A 98 -5.47 -4.79 5.79
C ALA A 98 -4.26 -5.73 5.98
N HIS A 99 -3.82 -5.93 7.22
CA HIS A 99 -2.72 -6.86 7.53
C HIS A 99 -3.07 -8.32 7.22
N PHE A 100 -4.30 -8.74 7.51
CA PHE A 100 -4.76 -10.08 7.14
C PHE A 100 -4.99 -10.21 5.64
N ALA A 101 -5.63 -9.22 5.01
CA ALA A 101 -5.88 -9.22 3.57
C ALA A 101 -4.57 -9.35 2.78
N SER A 102 -3.52 -8.62 3.15
CA SER A 102 -2.21 -8.71 2.47
C SER A 102 -1.52 -10.07 2.60
N ARG A 103 -1.91 -10.89 3.58
CA ARG A 103 -1.40 -12.27 3.76
C ARG A 103 -2.21 -13.30 2.97
N LEU A 104 -3.47 -13.02 2.69
CA LEU A 104 -4.35 -13.91 1.94
C LEU A 104 -4.30 -13.65 0.43
N ILE A 105 -3.93 -12.44 0.02
CA ILE A 105 -3.71 -12.12 -1.40
C ILE A 105 -2.43 -12.83 -1.83
N VAL A 106 -2.60 -13.94 -2.55
CA VAL A 106 -1.55 -14.52 -3.40
C VAL A 106 -1.46 -13.63 -4.62
N ASP A 107 -0.29 -13.05 -4.86
CA ASP A 107 -0.07 -12.15 -5.99
C ASP A 107 0.12 -12.99 -7.26
N ASP A 108 -0.98 -13.47 -7.84
CA ASP A 108 -0.98 -14.31 -9.05
C ASP A 108 -0.41 -13.58 -10.29
N ASP A 109 -0.34 -12.24 -10.22
CA ASP A 109 0.19 -11.36 -11.29
C ASP A 109 1.64 -10.90 -11.03
N ALA A 110 2.25 -11.27 -9.90
CA ALA A 110 3.67 -11.02 -9.64
C ALA A 110 4.53 -12.01 -10.43
N PHE A 111 4.54 -11.88 -11.76
CA PHE A 111 5.53 -12.55 -12.59
C PHE A 111 6.93 -12.16 -12.10
N GLU A 112 7.58 -13.07 -11.39
CA GLU A 112 8.95 -12.84 -10.96
C GLU A 112 9.81 -12.58 -12.19
N HIS A 113 10.82 -11.72 -12.06
CA HIS A 113 11.74 -11.43 -13.17
C HIS A 113 12.33 -12.72 -13.77
N ALA A 114 12.47 -13.78 -12.96
CA ALA A 114 12.87 -15.11 -13.41
C ALA A 114 11.91 -15.71 -14.45
N GLU A 115 10.59 -15.72 -14.20
CA GLU A 115 9.60 -16.24 -15.15
C GLU A 115 9.54 -15.39 -16.44
N GLN A 116 9.68 -14.07 -16.30
CA GLN A 116 9.75 -13.19 -17.47
C GLN A 116 10.99 -13.43 -18.31
N GLU A 117 12.13 -13.73 -17.67
CA GLU A 117 13.37 -14.05 -18.36
C GLU A 117 13.30 -15.41 -19.05
N GLU A 118 12.70 -16.41 -18.41
CA GLU A 118 12.44 -17.73 -18.97
C GLU A 118 11.52 -17.63 -20.19
N LEU A 119 10.37 -16.94 -20.06
CA LEU A 119 9.45 -16.73 -21.17
C LEU A 119 10.11 -16.01 -22.35
N LYS A 120 10.91 -14.98 -22.09
CA LYS A 120 11.68 -14.28 -23.14
C LYS A 120 12.73 -15.20 -23.77
N ALA A 121 13.37 -16.07 -22.99
CA ALA A 121 14.33 -17.04 -23.49
C ALA A 121 13.67 -18.06 -24.42
N ASP A 122 12.49 -18.56 -24.05
CA ASP A 122 11.71 -19.49 -24.86
C ASP A 122 11.20 -18.86 -26.15
N VAL A 123 10.72 -17.61 -26.11
CA VAL A 123 10.36 -16.87 -27.32
C VAL A 123 11.56 -16.69 -28.25
N ARG A 124 12.75 -16.39 -27.72
CA ARG A 124 13.98 -16.34 -28.51
C ARG A 124 14.35 -17.69 -29.11
N ARG A 125 14.17 -18.79 -28.37
CA ARG A 125 14.45 -20.16 -28.82
C ARG A 125 13.50 -20.58 -29.94
N MET A 126 12.19 -20.42 -29.75
CA MET A 126 11.18 -20.72 -30.77
C MET A 126 11.46 -19.95 -32.06
N ARG A 127 11.82 -18.68 -31.94
CA ARG A 127 12.20 -17.85 -33.09
C ARG A 127 13.40 -18.42 -33.84
N ALA A 128 14.48 -18.78 -33.14
CA ALA A 128 15.66 -19.33 -33.78
C ALA A 128 15.36 -20.62 -34.56
N LEU A 129 14.49 -21.47 -34.00
CA LEU A 129 14.02 -22.69 -34.69
C LEU A 129 13.18 -22.36 -35.94
N LEU A 130 12.31 -21.35 -35.86
CA LEU A 130 11.52 -20.90 -37.02
C LEU A 130 12.41 -20.31 -38.12
N GLU A 131 13.44 -19.53 -37.76
CA GLU A 131 14.43 -18.99 -38.70
C GLU A 131 15.21 -20.11 -39.38
N GLU A 132 15.61 -21.15 -38.64
CA GLU A 132 16.26 -22.33 -39.20
C GLU A 132 15.34 -23.12 -40.16
N LEU A 133 14.09 -23.36 -39.77
CA LEU A 133 13.12 -24.06 -40.61
C LEU A 133 12.78 -23.26 -41.89
N ALA A 134 12.61 -21.94 -41.77
CA ALA A 134 12.37 -21.05 -42.90
C ALA A 134 13.54 -21.08 -43.89
N ALA A 135 14.78 -21.03 -43.39
CA ALA A 135 15.98 -21.15 -44.23
C ALA A 135 16.05 -22.50 -44.97
N ARG A 136 15.73 -23.61 -44.30
CA ARG A 136 15.68 -24.94 -44.93
C ARG A 136 14.62 -25.05 -46.01
N GLN A 137 13.49 -24.35 -45.85
CA GLN A 137 12.37 -24.39 -46.79
C GLN A 137 12.42 -23.28 -47.85
N GLY A 138 13.43 -22.40 -47.82
CA GLY A 138 13.55 -21.27 -48.74
C GLY A 138 12.44 -20.23 -48.57
N ILE A 139 11.84 -20.15 -47.38
CA ILE A 139 10.76 -19.21 -47.06
C ILE A 139 11.36 -17.92 -46.51
N GLU A 140 11.01 -16.79 -47.11
CA GLU A 140 11.42 -15.46 -46.65
C GLU A 140 10.51 -15.02 -45.48
N LEU A 141 11.11 -14.77 -44.31
CA LEU A 141 10.38 -14.31 -43.12
C LEU A 141 10.07 -12.81 -43.24
N PRO A 142 8.86 -12.35 -42.88
CA PRO A 142 8.55 -10.92 -42.83
C PRO A 142 9.49 -10.18 -41.88
N GLU A 143 10.07 -9.06 -42.31
CA GLU A 143 10.81 -8.17 -41.41
C GLU A 143 9.89 -7.71 -40.29
N LEU A 144 10.37 -7.84 -39.05
CA LEU A 144 9.61 -7.36 -37.91
C LEU A 144 9.53 -5.84 -37.96
N PRO A 145 8.37 -5.26 -37.64
CA PRO A 145 8.26 -3.82 -37.48
C PRO A 145 9.29 -3.35 -36.44
N PRO A 146 9.83 -2.13 -36.59
CA PRO A 146 10.75 -1.55 -35.61
C PRO A 146 10.15 -1.67 -34.21
N ARG A 147 10.96 -2.08 -33.22
CA ARG A 147 10.51 -2.12 -31.83
C ARG A 147 10.02 -0.73 -31.43
N THR A 148 8.70 -0.56 -31.38
CA THR A 148 8.10 0.57 -30.71
C THR A 148 8.27 0.34 -29.21
N PRO A 149 8.79 1.32 -28.45
CA PRO A 149 8.81 1.22 -27.00
C PRO A 149 7.38 0.97 -26.52
N VAL A 150 7.15 -0.16 -25.85
CA VAL A 150 5.87 -0.43 -25.20
C VAL A 150 5.78 0.50 -24.00
N THR A 151 5.13 1.65 -24.17
CA THR A 151 4.79 2.56 -23.07
C THR A 151 3.58 1.99 -22.33
N GLY A 152 3.82 1.03 -21.43
CA GLY A 152 2.86 0.64 -20.40
C GLY A 152 2.80 1.69 -19.27
N PRO A 153 1.76 1.69 -18.42
CA PRO A 153 1.57 2.66 -17.34
C PRO A 153 2.70 2.76 -16.29
N GLY A 154 3.72 1.89 -16.35
CA GLY A 154 4.88 1.88 -15.45
C GLY A 154 6.22 2.30 -16.08
N SER A 155 6.28 2.63 -17.37
CA SER A 155 7.54 3.03 -18.03
C SER A 155 7.64 4.55 -18.13
N ALA A 156 8.18 5.19 -17.08
CA ALA A 156 8.50 6.61 -17.12
C ALA A 156 9.67 6.85 -18.11
N ALA A 157 9.37 7.47 -19.25
CA ALA A 157 10.39 7.93 -20.19
C ALA A 157 11.21 9.09 -19.59
N PRO A 158 12.55 9.12 -19.74
CA PRO A 158 13.32 10.30 -19.37
C PRO A 158 13.00 11.42 -20.38
N ALA A 159 12.53 12.55 -19.86
CA ALA A 159 12.24 13.74 -20.64
C ALA A 159 13.53 14.33 -21.21
N GLY A 160 13.69 14.33 -22.54
CA GLY A 160 14.79 15.03 -23.18
C GLY A 160 14.90 14.76 -24.66
N GLU A 161 14.27 15.62 -25.47
CA GLU A 161 14.85 16.26 -26.68
C GLU A 161 13.73 16.86 -27.54
N ARG A 162 13.57 18.19 -27.48
CA ARG A 162 12.77 18.93 -28.47
C ARG A 162 13.62 19.12 -29.73
N PRO A 163 13.13 18.83 -30.94
CA PRO A 163 13.89 19.11 -32.15
C PRO A 163 13.95 20.62 -32.42
N THR A 164 15.16 21.15 -32.48
CA THR A 164 15.46 22.52 -32.94
C THR A 164 15.08 22.67 -34.42
N ARG A 165 14.10 23.52 -34.72
CA ARG A 165 13.73 23.92 -36.09
C ARG A 165 14.80 24.86 -36.68
N SER A 166 15.74 24.33 -37.45
CA SER A 166 16.63 25.12 -38.31
C SER A 166 16.05 25.18 -39.74
N GLY A 167 15.33 26.25 -40.05
CA GLY A 167 14.82 26.52 -41.40
C GLY A 167 15.91 27.12 -42.29
N THR A 168 16.58 26.28 -43.08
CA THR A 168 17.52 26.73 -44.11
C THR A 168 16.82 26.91 -45.45
N ARG A 169 16.62 28.17 -45.82
CA ARG A 169 16.54 28.78 -47.16
C ARG A 169 16.81 27.83 -48.35
N ARG A 170 15.88 27.79 -49.32
CA ARG A 170 16.27 27.61 -50.74
C ARG A 170 15.45 28.52 -51.67
N ARG A 171 16.20 29.29 -52.44
CA ARG A 171 15.83 30.29 -53.45
C ARG A 171 16.01 29.64 -54.84
N ARG A 172 15.30 30.16 -55.86
CA ARG A 172 15.29 29.85 -57.31
C ARG A 172 14.00 29.13 -57.72
N ARG A 173 13.28 29.55 -58.76
CA ARG A 173 13.55 30.45 -59.87
C ARG A 173 12.23 31.10 -60.30
#